data_AF-A0A645G4H8-F1
#
_entry.id   AF-A0A645G4H8-F1
#
_cell.length_a   1.000
_cell.length_b   1.000
_cell.length_c   1.000
_cell.angle_alpha   90.00
_cell.angle_beta   90.00
_cell.angle_gamma   90.00
#
_symmetry.space_group_name_H-M   'P 1'
#
loop_
_entity.id
_entity.type
_entity.pdbx_description
1 polymer ?
#
loop_
_entity_poly.entity_id
_entity_poly.type
_entity_poly.pdbx_seq_one_letter_code
_entity_poly.pdbx_strand_id
1 'polypeptide(L)'
;MYPARAAEVTAGVQQVLSIQVPKIAISAQEGFTYPYGFATTSADLDLSVQLLAEVLPLLVQLAEIEKACGRLADEIEKTRRRVNALEYVMIPQITETIRRIQMKLDENERGNLTRLMKTKEMLQQQKA
;
A
#
# COMPACT_ATOMS: atom_id res chain seq x y z
N MET A 1 -31.41 22.20 -7.04
CA MET A 1 -30.72 22.70 -8.23
C MET A 1 -30.44 21.49 -9.09
N TYR A 2 -31.24 21.24 -10.13
CA TYR A 2 -31.08 20.05 -10.98
C TYR A 2 -30.00 20.32 -12.03
N PRO A 3 -29.04 19.39 -12.26
CA PRO A 3 -28.10 19.55 -13.35
C PRO A 3 -28.84 19.50 -14.69
N ALA A 4 -28.34 20.23 -15.69
CA ALA A 4 -28.94 20.24 -17.03
C ALA A 4 -28.90 18.86 -17.72
N ARG A 5 -28.07 17.95 -17.20
CA ARG A 5 -28.00 16.55 -17.60
C ARG A 5 -28.02 15.65 -16.36
N ALA A 6 -28.95 14.71 -16.32
CA ALA A 6 -28.92 13.66 -15.31
C ALA A 6 -27.75 12.72 -15.60
N ALA A 7 -26.76 12.69 -14.69
CA ALA A 7 -25.64 11.79 -14.75
C ALA A 7 -25.77 10.78 -13.61
N GLU A 8 -25.94 9.51 -13.95
CA GLU A 8 -25.81 8.43 -12.98
C GLU A 8 -24.34 8.06 -12.88
N VAL A 9 -23.82 8.10 -11.65
CA VAL A 9 -22.43 7.78 -11.36
C VAL A 9 -22.40 6.42 -10.68
N THR A 10 -21.78 5.44 -11.32
CA THR A 10 -21.55 4.11 -10.74
C THR A 10 -20.10 4.03 -10.29
N ALA A 11 -19.90 3.85 -8.97
CA ALA A 11 -18.58 3.66 -8.39
C ALA A 11 -18.28 2.18 -8.27
N GLY A 12 -17.24 1.73 -8.97
CA GLY A 12 -16.65 0.40 -8.85
C GLY A 12 -15.29 0.45 -8.17
N VAL A 13 -14.74 -0.73 -7.90
CA VAL A 13 -13.38 -0.90 -7.40
C VAL A 13 -12.64 -1.82 -8.35
N GLN A 14 -11.45 -1.41 -8.78
CA GLN A 14 -10.53 -2.21 -9.57
C GLN A 14 -9.29 -2.52 -8.72
N GLN A 15 -8.84 -3.76 -8.76
CA GLN A 15 -7.59 -4.17 -8.11
C GLN A 15 -6.42 -3.94 -9.07
N VAL A 16 -5.40 -3.21 -8.62
CA VAL A 16 -4.10 -3.11 -9.31
C VAL A 16 -3.02 -3.51 -8.33
N LEU A 17 -2.25 -4.54 -8.67
CA LEU A 17 -1.32 -5.22 -7.74
C LEU A 17 -2.08 -5.74 -6.50
N SER A 18 -1.91 -5.09 -5.35
CA SER A 18 -2.64 -5.39 -4.11
C SER A 18 -3.44 -4.18 -3.60
N ILE A 19 -3.63 -3.18 -4.45
CA ILE A 19 -4.21 -1.89 -4.08
C ILE A 19 -5.57 -1.80 -4.77
N GLN A 20 -6.59 -1.54 -3.96
CA GLN A 20 -7.93 -1.22 -4.46
C GLN A 20 -7.91 0.21 -5.00
N VAL A 21 -8.27 0.39 -6.24
CA VAL A 21 -8.35 1.69 -6.91
C VAL A 21 -9.81 1.93 -7.27
N PRO A 22 -10.39 3.12 -6.97
CA PRO A 22 -11.76 3.41 -7.40
C PRO A 22 -11.80 3.49 -8.92
N LYS A 23 -12.88 2.98 -9.52
CA LYS A 23 -13.18 3.11 -10.94
C LYS A 23 -14.55 3.73 -11.08
N ILE A 24 -14.67 4.88 -11.73
CA ILE A 24 -15.93 5.61 -11.78
C ILE A 24 -16.45 5.57 -13.21
N ALA A 25 -17.60 4.93 -13.41
CA ALA A 25 -18.29 4.93 -14.70
C ALA A 25 -19.47 5.90 -14.65
N ILE A 26 -19.51 6.81 -15.62
CA ILE A 26 -20.62 7.75 -15.80
C ILE A 26 -21.54 7.20 -16.89
N SER A 27 -22.78 6.90 -16.53
CA SER A 27 -23.87 6.70 -17.50
C SER A 27 -24.67 8.00 -17.58
N ALA A 28 -24.42 8.78 -18.62
CA ALA A 28 -25.14 10.01 -18.86
C ALA A 28 -26.34 9.73 -19.78
N GLN A 29 -27.56 10.02 -19.34
CA GLN A 29 -28.74 9.93 -20.21
C GLN A 29 -28.63 10.96 -21.36
N GLU A 30 -29.16 10.59 -22.53
CA GLU A 30 -29.27 11.50 -23.68
C GLU A 30 -30.46 12.43 -23.47
N GLY A 31 -30.16 13.69 -23.13
CA GLY A 31 -31.16 14.73 -22.92
C GLY A 31 -30.57 15.89 -22.14
N PHE A 32 -30.56 17.07 -22.74
CA PHE A 32 -30.31 18.33 -22.03
C PHE A 32 -31.64 18.96 -21.69
N THR A 33 -31.96 18.97 -20.40
CA THR A 33 -33.12 19.71 -19.90
C THR A 33 -32.60 20.89 -19.12
N TYR A 34 -32.68 22.08 -19.71
CA TYR A 34 -32.33 23.30 -19.00
C TYR A 34 -33.32 23.50 -17.85
N PRO A 35 -32.84 23.61 -16.59
CA PRO A 35 -33.70 23.70 -15.41
C PRO A 35 -34.34 25.09 -15.21
N TYR A 36 -34.24 25.97 -16.21
CA TYR A 36 -34.68 27.36 -16.17
C TYR A 36 -35.48 27.75 -17.43
N GLY A 37 -36.27 28.83 -17.33
CA GLY A 37 -37.06 29.33 -18.45
C GLY A 37 -36.23 30.20 -19.40
N PHE A 38 -36.34 29.94 -20.71
CA PHE A 38 -35.66 30.71 -21.76
C PHE A 38 -36.10 32.19 -21.83
N ALA A 39 -37.27 32.54 -21.29
CA ALA A 39 -37.85 33.88 -21.39
C ALA A 39 -37.13 34.95 -20.55
N THR A 40 -36.41 34.55 -19.50
CA THR A 40 -35.77 35.48 -18.53
C THR A 40 -34.26 35.32 -18.42
N THR A 41 -33.66 34.46 -19.25
CA THR A 41 -32.27 34.00 -19.07
C THR A 41 -31.40 34.47 -20.23
N SER A 42 -30.14 34.82 -19.94
CA SER A 42 -29.17 35.28 -20.94
C SER A 42 -28.53 34.11 -21.71
N ALA A 43 -28.19 34.34 -22.98
CA ALA A 43 -27.52 33.36 -23.84
C ALA A 43 -26.15 32.89 -23.28
N ASP A 44 -25.46 33.75 -22.54
CA ASP A 44 -24.18 33.40 -21.89
C ASP A 44 -24.34 32.32 -20.82
N LEU A 45 -25.50 32.26 -20.16
CA LEU A 45 -25.81 31.24 -19.17
C LEU A 45 -26.04 29.88 -19.85
N ASP A 46 -26.70 29.86 -21.00
CA ASP A 46 -26.87 28.64 -21.81
C ASP A 46 -25.52 28.04 -22.22
N LEU A 47 -24.60 28.89 -22.70
CA LEU A 47 -23.25 28.48 -23.08
C LEU A 47 -22.47 27.92 -21.89
N SER A 48 -22.55 28.59 -20.73
CA SER A 48 -21.86 28.19 -19.52
C SER A 48 -22.35 26.82 -19.00
N VAL A 49 -23.67 26.58 -19.06
CA VAL A 49 -24.29 25.31 -18.64
C VAL A 49 -23.91 24.17 -19.59
N GLN A 50 -23.82 24.45 -20.89
CA GLN A 50 -23.35 23.48 -21.87
C GLN A 50 -21.88 23.10 -21.62
N LEU A 51 -20.99 24.09 -21.47
CA LEU A 51 -19.57 23.86 -21.19
C LEU A 51 -19.37 23.08 -19.88
N LEU A 52 -20.13 23.40 -18.84
CA LEU A 52 -20.06 22.68 -17.56
C LEU A 52 -20.42 21.20 -17.73
N ALA A 53 -21.45 20.90 -18.51
CA ALA A 53 -21.86 19.54 -18.78
C ALA A 53 -20.84 18.76 -19.64
N GLU A 54 -20.09 19.44 -20.50
CA GLU A 54 -18.98 18.86 -21.27
C GLU A 54 -17.73 18.61 -20.41
N VAL A 55 -17.46 19.46 -19.42
CA VAL A 55 -16.30 19.34 -18.51
C VAL A 55 -16.53 18.33 -17.38
N LEU A 56 -17.78 18.09 -16.99
CA LEU A 56 -18.11 17.20 -15.87
C LEU A 56 -17.54 15.77 -16.00
N PRO A 57 -17.59 15.10 -17.18
CA PRO A 57 -16.93 13.80 -17.37
C PRO A 57 -15.41 13.84 -17.18
N LEU A 58 -14.76 14.90 -17.66
CA LEU A 58 -13.30 15.09 -17.53
C LEU A 58 -12.90 15.27 -16.07
N LEU A 59 -13.68 16.03 -15.29
CA LEU A 59 -13.43 16.20 -13.85
C LEU A 59 -13.53 14.89 -13.09
N VAL A 60 -14.50 14.04 -13.42
CA VAL A 60 -14.66 12.73 -12.78
C VAL A 60 -13.51 11.79 -13.14
N GLN A 61 -13.06 11.78 -14.39
CA GLN A 61 -11.87 11.03 -14.80
C GLN A 61 -10.60 11.51 -14.08
N LEU A 62 -10.44 12.83 -13.94
CA LEU A 62 -9.31 13.40 -13.20
C LEU A 62 -9.34 12.94 -11.73
N ALA A 63 -10.51 13.02 -11.08
CA ALA A 63 -10.66 12.60 -9.69
C ALA A 63 -10.37 11.10 -9.50
N GLU A 64 -10.74 10.25 -10.47
CA GLU A 64 -10.39 8.83 -10.47
C GLU A 64 -8.87 8.63 -10.47
N ILE A 65 -8.17 9.27 -11.41
CA ILE A 65 -6.71 9.14 -11.57
C ILE A 65 -5.96 9.72 -10.37
N GLU A 66 -6.38 10.88 -9.87
CA GLU A 66 -5.78 11.52 -8.71
C GLU A 66 -5.89 10.62 -7.48
N LYS A 67 -7.08 10.04 -7.25
CA LYS A 67 -7.27 9.14 -6.12
C LYS A 67 -6.49 7.84 -6.27
N ALA A 68 -6.40 7.31 -7.48
CA ALA A 68 -5.56 6.17 -7.80
C ALA A 68 -4.08 6.44 -7.47
N CYS A 69 -3.55 7.57 -7.95
CA CYS A 69 -2.17 7.98 -7.73
C CYS A 69 -1.85 8.12 -6.23
N GLY A 70 -2.74 8.78 -5.46
CA GLY A 70 -2.57 8.92 -4.01
C GLY A 70 -2.50 7.56 -3.29
N ARG A 71 -3.41 6.63 -3.61
CA ARG A 71 -3.39 5.29 -3.00
C ARG A 71 -2.13 4.49 -3.36
N LEU A 72 -1.63 4.65 -4.58
CA LEU A 72 -0.38 4.01 -5.01
C LEU A 72 0.81 4.59 -4.24
N ALA A 73 0.88 5.91 -4.09
CA ALA A 73 1.95 6.59 -3.38
C ALA A 73 2.04 6.14 -1.91
N ASP A 74 0.89 6.07 -1.22
CA ASP A 74 0.81 5.62 0.18
C ASP A 74 1.36 4.19 0.35
N GLU A 75 1.03 3.30 -0.58
CA GLU A 75 1.48 1.91 -0.50
C GLU A 75 2.97 1.76 -0.85
N ILE A 76 3.47 2.56 -1.79
CA ILE A 76 4.92 2.66 -2.06
C ILE A 76 5.66 3.14 -0.82
N GLU A 77 5.14 4.11 -0.09
CA GLU A 77 5.78 4.58 1.14
C GLU A 77 5.84 3.48 2.21
N LYS A 78 4.74 2.75 2.42
CA LYS A 78 4.72 1.61 3.36
C LYS A 78 5.72 0.53 2.98
N THR A 79 5.80 0.18 1.69
CA THR A 79 6.76 -0.83 1.23
C THR A 79 8.20 -0.37 1.44
N ARG A 80 8.52 0.90 1.14
CA ARG A 80 9.84 1.50 1.44
C ARG A 80 10.18 1.45 2.93
N ARG A 81 9.23 1.81 3.80
CA ARG A 81 9.43 1.74 5.26
C ARG A 81 9.70 0.31 5.73
N ARG A 82 9.00 -0.69 5.15
CA ARG A 82 9.23 -2.12 5.45
C ARG A 82 10.62 -2.58 5.00
N VAL A 83 11.05 -2.22 3.80
CA VAL A 83 12.39 -2.56 3.29
C VAL A 83 13.45 -1.98 4.22
N ASN A 84 13.31 -0.71 4.62
CA ASN A 84 14.24 -0.07 5.54
C ASN A 84 14.32 -0.76 6.92
N ALA A 85 13.18 -1.16 7.48
CA ALA A 85 13.15 -1.92 8.74
C ALA A 85 13.84 -3.28 8.61
N LEU A 86 13.68 -3.96 7.47
CA LEU A 86 14.35 -5.23 7.22
C LEU A 86 15.87 -5.06 7.12
N GLU A 87 16.33 -4.11 6.31
CA GLU A 87 17.74 -3.88 6.02
C GLU A 87 18.54 -3.42 7.24
N TYR A 88 18.01 -2.45 7.99
CA TYR A 88 18.78 -1.76 9.03
C TYR A 88 18.45 -2.21 10.46
N VAL A 89 17.37 -2.97 10.66
CA VAL A 89 16.98 -3.45 12.00
C VAL A 89 16.95 -4.97 12.04
N MET A 90 16.11 -5.60 11.22
CA MET A 90 15.85 -7.03 11.33
C MET A 90 17.06 -7.88 10.94
N ILE A 91 17.67 -7.62 9.78
CA ILE A 91 18.83 -8.39 9.30
C ILE A 91 20.02 -8.28 10.27
N PRO A 92 20.42 -7.08 10.76
CA PRO A 92 21.49 -6.96 11.74
C PRO A 92 21.19 -7.72 13.05
N GLN A 93 19.98 -7.59 13.60
CA GLN A 93 19.58 -8.27 14.83
C GLN A 93 19.60 -9.80 14.70
N ILE A 94 19.13 -10.32 13.57
CA ILE A 94 19.16 -11.75 13.30
C ILE A 94 20.61 -12.23 13.17
N THR A 95 21.47 -11.48 12.48
CA THR A 95 22.89 -11.81 12.32
C THR A 95 23.63 -11.84 13.66
N GLU A 96 23.37 -10.85 14.53
CA GLU A 96 23.91 -10.83 15.89
C GLU A 96 23.40 -12.02 16.72
N THR A 97 22.11 -12.34 16.59
CA THR A 97 21.49 -13.47 17.29
C THR A 97 22.13 -14.79 16.87
N ILE A 98 22.38 -14.99 15.57
CA ILE A 98 23.08 -16.18 15.04
C ILE A 98 24.48 -16.27 15.65
N ARG A 99 25.24 -15.18 15.63
CA ARG A 99 26.60 -15.14 16.20
C ARG A 99 26.60 -15.48 17.68
N ARG A 100 25.63 -14.96 18.44
CA ARG A 100 25.48 -15.26 19.87
C ARG A 100 25.18 -16.73 20.12
N ILE A 101 24.31 -17.35 19.32
CA ILE A 101 23.99 -18.77 19.42
C ILE A 101 25.24 -19.62 19.13
N GLN A 102 25.97 -19.30 18.06
CA GLN A 102 27.20 -19.99 17.70
C GLN A 102 28.24 -19.94 18.83
N MET A 103 28.52 -18.75 19.38
CA MET A 103 29.46 -18.62 20.50
C MET A 103 29.02 -19.41 21.74
N LYS A 104 27.72 -19.51 22.01
CA LYS A 104 27.20 -20.31 23.14
C LYS A 104 27.32 -21.81 22.91
N LEU A 105 27.14 -22.27 21.67
CA LEU A 105 27.34 -23.67 21.30
C LEU A 105 28.83 -24.06 21.40
N ASP A 106 29.73 -23.24 20.86
CA ASP A 106 31.18 -23.48 20.92
C ASP A 106 31.69 -23.55 22.36
N GLU A 107 31.21 -22.66 23.22
CA GLU A 107 31.57 -22.68 24.64
C GLU A 107 31.03 -23.92 25.37
N ASN A 108 29.84 -24.39 25.00
CA ASN A 108 29.28 -25.63 25.55
C ASN A 108 30.10 -26.85 25.11
N GLU A 109 30.51 -26.91 23.83
CA GLU A 109 31.38 -27.96 23.32
C GLU A 109 32.75 -27.98 24.01
N ARG A 110 33.39 -26.82 24.20
CA ARG A 110 34.65 -26.71 24.95
C ARG A 110 34.50 -27.18 26.40
N GLY A 111 33.40 -26.82 27.06
CA GLY A 111 33.07 -27.28 28.40
C GLY A 111 32.91 -28.79 28.49
N ASN A 112 32.22 -29.41 27.52
CA ASN A 112 32.05 -30.85 27.45
C ASN A 112 33.37 -31.59 27.17
N LEU A 113 34.21 -31.05 26.30
CA LEU A 113 35.51 -31.64 25.96
C LEU A 113 36.44 -31.65 27.20
N THR A 114 36.48 -30.56 27.94
CA THR A 114 37.24 -30.47 29.21
C THR A 114 36.72 -31.47 30.25
N ARG A 115 35.39 -31.64 30.34
CA ARG A 115 34.77 -32.63 31.23
C ARG A 115 35.19 -34.06 30.86
N LEU A 116 35.19 -34.39 29.57
CA LEU A 116 35.64 -35.70 29.07
C LEU A 116 37.13 -35.95 29.31
N MET A 117 37.99 -34.93 29.20
CA MET A 117 39.41 -35.07 29.53
C MET A 117 39.60 -35.39 31.02
N LYS A 118 38.93 -34.67 31.93
CA LYS A 118 39.02 -34.92 33.37
C LYS A 118 38.54 -36.32 33.77
N THR A 119 37.42 -36.79 33.21
CA THR A 119 36.92 -38.13 33.51
C THR A 119 37.89 -39.22 33.04
N LYS A 120 38.54 -39.02 31.88
CA LYS A 120 39.58 -39.91 31.38
C LYS A 120 40.80 -39.95 32.31
N GLU A 121 41.27 -38.80 32.79
CA GLU A 121 42.40 -38.72 33.74
C GLU A 121 42.11 -39.46 35.05
N MET A 122 40.91 -39.26 35.63
CA MET A 122 40.49 -39.96 36.85
C MET A 122 40.47 -41.48 36.67
N LEU A 123 39.96 -41.97 35.53
CA LEU A 123 39.95 -43.40 35.21
C LEU A 123 41.36 -43.98 35.02
N GLN A 124 42.31 -43.19 34.52
CA GLN A 124 43.71 -43.61 34.40
C GLN A 124 44.42 -43.68 35.75
N GLN A 125 44.16 -42.73 36.66
CA GLN A 125 44.74 -42.74 38.00
C GLN A 125 44.22 -43.89 38.87
N GLN A 126 42.97 -44.36 38.67
CA GLN A 126 42.43 -45.54 39.36
C GLN A 126 42.96 -46.88 38.82
N LYS A 127 43.52 -46.89 37.61
CA LYS A 127 44.05 -48.11 36.97
C LYS A 127 45.55 -48.33 37.21
N ALA A 128 46.25 -47.36 37.79
CA ALA A 128 47.64 -47.46 38.25
C ALA A 128 47.66 -47.80 39.74
#